data_AF-X1VB64-F1
#
_entry.id   AF-X1VB64-F1
#
_cell.length_a   1.000
_cell.length_b   1.000
_cell.length_c   1.000
_cell.angle_alpha   90.00
_cell.angle_beta   90.00
_cell.angle_gamma   90.00
#
_symmetry.space_group_name_H-M   'P 1'
#
loop_
_entity.id
_entity.type
_entity.pdbx_description
1 polymer ?
#
loop_
_entity_poly.entity_id
_entity_poly.type
_entity_poly.pdbx_seq_one_letter_code
_entity_poly.pdbx_strand_id
1 'polypeptide(L)'
;RANAQQPYFIASIGKLFTSVLMGILVEKGMISYEDTITQFFDNNLLHNLHIYQGKDYTNNIKVKHLLNHTSGLHDYFEDKPERGKSMIDIIFEEPSRFWTPQETIQWSKEHLKSHFPPGKGFHYSDTGYHILGLIIEQITSTPFHEALRHYIFHPLQMNHSYLAHYSESMAKSDYPVADLYSGNTNVTQYRSLSIDYAGGGIVATSEDLLKFMKALVKHEIIREDTFEKMKDWAKFSIGIDYG
;
A
#
# COMPACT_ATOMS: atom_id res chain seq x y z
N ARG A 1 1.90 -29.52 4.15
CA ARG A 1 0.54 -29.35 3.56
C ARG A 1 0.04 -27.99 4.01
N ALA A 2 -0.56 -27.19 3.11
CA ALA A 2 -1.09 -25.87 3.47
C ALA A 2 -2.21 -25.99 4.53
N ASN A 3 -2.33 -25.01 5.41
CA ASN A 3 -3.35 -24.94 6.47
C ASN A 3 -3.99 -23.53 6.47
N ALA A 4 -5.29 -23.44 6.74
CA ALA A 4 -6.01 -22.15 6.79
C ALA A 4 -5.52 -21.20 7.90
N GLN A 5 -4.92 -21.76 8.96
CA GLN A 5 -4.30 -21.03 10.07
C GLN A 5 -2.84 -20.70 9.80
N GLN A 6 -2.27 -21.15 8.68
CA GLN A 6 -0.92 -20.80 8.28
C GLN A 6 -0.90 -19.34 7.79
N PRO A 7 -0.10 -18.44 8.40
CA PRO A 7 0.03 -17.08 7.92
C PRO A 7 0.76 -17.05 6.58
N TYR A 8 0.43 -16.10 5.71
CA TYR A 8 1.13 -15.88 4.45
C TYR A 8 1.09 -14.40 4.06
N PHE A 9 2.06 -13.99 3.25
CA PHE A 9 2.09 -12.65 2.65
C PHE A 9 0.90 -12.51 1.70
N ILE A 10 0.01 -11.56 1.98
CA ILE A 10 -1.22 -11.39 1.18
C ILE A 10 -1.00 -10.51 -0.05
N ALA A 11 0.23 -10.00 -0.22
CA ALA A 11 0.64 -9.14 -1.32
C ALA A 11 -0.36 -7.97 -1.51
N SER A 12 -0.69 -7.65 -2.76
CA SER A 12 -1.57 -6.53 -3.11
C SER A 12 -3.00 -6.59 -2.53
N ILE A 13 -3.45 -7.69 -1.90
CA ILE A 13 -4.68 -7.67 -1.08
C ILE A 13 -4.54 -6.64 0.06
N GLY A 14 -3.31 -6.41 0.54
CA GLY A 14 -3.01 -5.41 1.57
C GLY A 14 -3.44 -3.98 1.20
N LYS A 15 -3.51 -3.64 -0.09
CA LYS A 15 -4.04 -2.34 -0.55
C LYS A 15 -5.47 -2.10 -0.08
N LEU A 16 -6.30 -3.14 -0.04
CA LEU A 16 -7.68 -3.02 0.43
C LEU A 16 -7.73 -2.61 1.91
N PHE A 17 -6.78 -3.07 2.74
CA PHE A 17 -6.67 -2.63 4.13
C PHE A 17 -6.31 -1.15 4.24
N THR A 18 -5.34 -0.69 3.45
CA THR A 18 -4.98 0.73 3.35
C THR A 18 -6.17 1.58 2.90
N SER A 19 -6.91 1.14 1.88
CA SER A 19 -8.09 1.84 1.37
C SER A 19 -9.24 1.89 2.37
N VAL A 20 -9.51 0.80 3.09
CA VAL A 20 -10.50 0.78 4.18
C VAL A 20 -10.07 1.70 5.32
N LEU A 21 -8.79 1.68 5.69
CA LEU A 21 -8.26 2.57 6.73
C LEU A 21 -8.43 4.05 6.35
N MET A 22 -8.14 4.40 5.10
CA MET A 22 -8.44 5.74 4.56
C MET A 22 -9.94 6.06 4.64
N GLY A 23 -10.81 5.12 4.30
CA GLY A 23 -12.26 5.26 4.45
C GLY A 23 -12.67 5.55 5.90
N ILE A 24 -12.14 4.82 6.87
CA ILE A 24 -12.38 5.06 8.31
C ILE A 24 -11.96 6.49 8.70
N LEU A 25 -10.82 6.98 8.22
CA LEU A 25 -10.34 8.34 8.50
C LEU A 25 -11.22 9.41 7.82
N VAL A 26 -11.72 9.16 6.61
CA VAL A 26 -12.70 10.02 5.93
C VAL A 26 -13.99 10.09 6.73
N GLU A 27 -14.48 8.96 7.23
CA GLU A 27 -15.68 8.91 8.05
C GLU A 27 -15.57 9.70 9.36
N LYS A 28 -14.36 9.78 9.90
CA LYS A 28 -14.02 10.57 11.09
C LYS A 28 -13.83 12.05 10.78
N GLY A 29 -13.93 12.46 9.52
CA GLY A 29 -13.71 13.84 9.08
C GLY A 29 -12.26 14.31 9.19
N MET A 30 -11.31 13.37 9.26
CA MET A 30 -9.89 13.68 9.43
C MET A 30 -9.19 13.97 8.09
N ILE A 31 -9.80 13.55 6.97
CA ILE A 31 -9.29 13.68 5.61
C ILE A 31 -10.44 13.64 4.61
N SER A 32 -10.26 14.25 3.45
CA SER A 32 -11.11 14.11 2.28
C SER A 32 -10.40 13.39 1.14
N TYR A 33 -11.14 12.61 0.35
CA TYR A 33 -10.64 12.03 -0.90
C TYR A 33 -10.18 13.09 -1.92
N GLU A 34 -10.67 14.33 -1.77
CA GLU A 34 -10.32 15.47 -2.63
C GLU A 34 -9.10 16.26 -2.16
N ASP A 35 -8.57 15.96 -0.97
CA ASP A 35 -7.38 16.64 -0.44
C ASP A 35 -6.17 16.33 -1.32
N THR A 36 -5.33 17.35 -1.53
CA THR A 36 -4.07 17.19 -2.26
C THR A 36 -3.04 16.58 -1.33
N ILE A 37 -2.27 15.63 -1.84
CA ILE A 37 -1.35 14.81 -1.03
C ILE A 37 -0.28 15.66 -0.33
N THR A 38 0.06 16.82 -0.88
CA THR A 38 1.06 17.74 -0.33
C THR A 38 0.63 18.45 0.95
N GLN A 39 -0.67 18.45 1.29
CA GLN A 39 -1.16 19.04 2.54
C GLN A 39 -0.69 18.29 3.79
N PHE A 40 -0.26 17.04 3.64
CA PHE A 40 0.13 16.16 4.75
C PHE A 40 1.65 16.11 4.99
N PHE A 41 2.45 16.82 4.21
CA PHE A 41 3.90 16.76 4.29
C PHE A 41 4.51 18.16 4.32
N ASP A 42 5.14 18.50 5.46
CA ASP A 42 5.87 19.77 5.63
C ASP A 42 7.29 19.73 5.01
N ASN A 43 7.74 18.56 4.56
CA ASN A 43 9.09 18.34 4.05
C ASN A 43 9.11 18.21 2.52
N ASN A 44 10.32 18.26 1.95
CA ASN A 44 10.53 18.15 0.50
C ASN A 44 10.37 16.71 -0.04
N LEU A 45 9.78 15.77 0.71
CA LEU A 45 9.64 14.37 0.28
C LEU A 45 8.92 14.27 -1.07
N LEU A 46 7.84 15.05 -1.24
CA LEU A 46 7.04 15.02 -2.48
C LEU A 46 7.50 16.03 -3.53
N HIS A 47 8.51 16.87 -3.25
CA HIS A 47 8.96 17.87 -4.22
C HIS A 47 9.44 17.21 -5.53
N ASN A 48 8.97 17.70 -6.68
CA ASN A 48 9.20 17.12 -8.01
C ASN A 48 8.82 15.64 -8.12
N LEU A 49 7.84 15.17 -7.34
CA LEU A 49 7.41 13.77 -7.40
C LEU A 49 6.81 13.41 -8.77
N HIS A 50 6.08 14.34 -9.38
CA HIS A 50 5.37 14.07 -10.62
C HIS A 50 5.70 15.08 -11.72
N ILE A 51 6.85 14.88 -12.37
CA ILE A 51 7.24 15.65 -13.56
C ILE A 51 6.80 14.91 -14.82
N TYR A 52 5.80 15.47 -15.52
CA TYR A 52 5.33 14.94 -16.78
C TYR A 52 5.44 15.98 -17.89
N GLN A 53 6.18 15.64 -18.95
CA GLN A 53 6.43 16.52 -20.10
C GLN A 53 6.92 17.93 -19.70
N GLY A 54 7.82 17.99 -18.71
CA GLY A 54 8.41 19.24 -18.22
C GLY A 54 7.53 20.07 -17.28
N LYS A 55 6.34 19.57 -16.91
CA LYS A 55 5.46 20.23 -15.93
C LYS A 55 5.34 19.39 -14.66
N ASP A 56 5.45 20.07 -13.51
CA ASP A 56 5.19 19.47 -12.21
C ASP A 56 3.68 19.43 -11.91
N TYR A 57 3.16 18.24 -11.65
CA TYR A 57 1.76 17.99 -11.26
C TYR A 57 1.63 17.49 -9.82
N THR A 58 2.71 17.50 -9.03
CA THR A 58 2.71 16.99 -7.64
C THR A 58 1.55 17.57 -6.82
N ASN A 59 1.36 18.89 -6.89
CA ASN A 59 0.29 19.60 -6.16
C ASN A 59 -1.12 19.35 -6.73
N ASN A 60 -1.27 18.63 -7.84
CA ASN A 60 -2.56 18.24 -8.42
C ASN A 60 -2.98 16.82 -8.04
N ILE A 61 -2.09 16.03 -7.43
CA ILE A 61 -2.41 14.68 -6.99
C ILE A 61 -3.26 14.76 -5.73
N LYS A 62 -4.42 14.10 -5.78
CA LYS A 62 -5.37 13.98 -4.69
C LYS A 62 -5.32 12.59 -4.10
N VAL A 63 -5.79 12.45 -2.87
CA VAL A 63 -5.90 11.15 -2.17
C VAL A 63 -6.61 10.11 -3.03
N LYS A 64 -7.74 10.46 -3.66
CA LYS A 64 -8.46 9.54 -4.57
C LYS A 64 -7.62 9.05 -5.75
N HIS A 65 -6.74 9.90 -6.30
CA HIS A 65 -5.90 9.50 -7.43
C HIS A 65 -4.87 8.43 -7.02
N LEU A 66 -4.44 8.43 -5.75
CA LEU A 66 -3.59 7.37 -5.21
C LEU A 66 -4.38 6.07 -5.04
N LEU A 67 -5.58 6.16 -4.43
CA LEU A 67 -6.42 5.00 -4.12
C LEU A 67 -6.83 4.21 -5.35
N ASN A 68 -7.17 4.88 -6.45
CA ASN A 68 -7.63 4.26 -7.69
C ASN A 68 -6.56 4.18 -8.81
N HIS A 69 -5.28 4.43 -8.49
CA HIS A 69 -4.15 4.38 -9.43
C HIS A 69 -4.25 5.32 -10.65
N THR A 70 -4.97 6.43 -10.50
CA THR A 70 -5.07 7.47 -11.54
C THR A 70 -4.14 8.66 -11.29
N SER A 71 -3.16 8.53 -10.41
CA SER A 71 -2.21 9.60 -10.06
C SER A 71 -1.21 9.93 -11.17
N GLY A 72 -0.88 8.94 -12.02
CA GLY A 72 0.19 9.05 -13.01
C GLY A 72 1.60 8.86 -12.43
N LEU A 73 1.71 8.52 -11.14
CA LEU A 73 2.98 8.24 -10.48
C LEU A 73 3.66 7.00 -11.08
N HIS A 74 4.99 7.02 -11.04
CA HIS A 74 5.81 5.85 -11.29
C HIS A 74 5.53 4.74 -10.27
N ASP A 75 5.77 3.50 -10.64
CA ASP A 75 5.78 2.35 -9.75
C ASP A 75 7.21 1.91 -9.45
N TYR A 76 7.64 1.97 -8.20
CA TYR A 76 9.03 1.63 -7.86
C TYR A 76 9.38 0.17 -8.14
N PHE A 77 8.40 -0.74 -8.21
CA PHE A 77 8.63 -2.18 -8.31
C PHE A 77 8.62 -2.68 -9.76
N GLU A 78 7.62 -2.30 -10.53
CA GLU A 78 7.36 -2.73 -11.92
C GLU A 78 8.03 -1.82 -12.96
N ASP A 79 8.11 -0.50 -12.72
CA ASP A 79 8.73 0.38 -13.71
C ASP A 79 10.25 0.22 -13.71
N LYS A 80 10.82 0.32 -14.90
CA LYS A 80 12.26 0.15 -15.12
C LYS A 80 12.92 1.50 -15.39
N PRO A 81 14.05 1.80 -14.74
CA PRO A 81 14.79 3.00 -15.04
C PRO A 81 15.48 2.91 -16.40
N GLU A 82 15.71 4.05 -17.05
CA GLU A 82 16.45 4.08 -18.33
C GLU A 82 17.92 3.68 -18.17
N ARG A 83 18.47 3.88 -16.97
CA ARG A 83 19.85 3.56 -16.60
C ARG A 83 19.91 3.09 -15.15
N GLY A 84 20.82 2.18 -14.86
CA GLY A 84 20.99 1.62 -13.52
C GLY A 84 20.20 0.33 -13.32
N LYS A 85 20.15 -0.13 -12.07
CA LYS A 85 19.46 -1.36 -11.67
C LYS A 85 17.99 -1.04 -11.38
N SER A 86 17.10 -1.98 -11.70
CA SER A 86 15.70 -1.88 -11.27
C SER A 86 15.60 -2.14 -9.76
N MET A 87 14.52 -1.71 -9.11
CA MET A 87 14.34 -1.98 -7.68
C MET A 87 14.33 -3.46 -7.37
N ILE A 88 13.72 -4.28 -8.24
CA ILE A 88 13.70 -5.73 -8.06
C ILE A 88 15.12 -6.31 -8.04
N ASP A 89 16.02 -5.86 -8.91
CA ASP A 89 17.42 -6.29 -8.90
C ASP A 89 18.10 -5.92 -7.56
N ILE A 90 17.87 -4.71 -7.07
CA ILE A 90 18.45 -4.22 -5.81
C ILE A 90 17.93 -5.05 -4.62
N ILE A 91 16.63 -5.38 -4.57
CA ILE A 91 16.03 -6.21 -3.52
C ILE A 91 16.71 -7.58 -3.43
N PHE A 92 17.06 -8.19 -4.57
CA PHE A 92 17.73 -9.49 -4.62
C PHE A 92 19.22 -9.42 -4.27
N GLU A 93 19.90 -8.34 -4.65
CA GLU A 93 21.32 -8.17 -4.34
C GLU A 93 21.56 -7.72 -2.88
N GLU A 94 20.59 -7.04 -2.27
CA GLU A 94 20.66 -6.52 -0.91
C GLU A 94 19.61 -7.16 0.03
N PRO A 95 19.57 -8.51 0.19
CA PRO A 95 18.49 -9.21 0.89
C PRO A 95 18.36 -8.84 2.37
N SER A 96 19.44 -8.35 2.98
CA SER A 96 19.47 -7.94 4.40
C SER A 96 19.09 -6.48 4.62
N ARG A 97 18.91 -5.68 3.56
CA ARG A 97 18.59 -4.25 3.70
C ARG A 97 17.15 -4.07 4.17
N PHE A 98 16.93 -3.05 5.01
CA PHE A 98 15.59 -2.55 5.30
C PHE A 98 15.31 -1.33 4.43
N TRP A 99 14.14 -1.29 3.80
CA TRP A 99 13.68 -0.16 3.00
C TRP A 99 12.57 0.56 3.72
N THR A 100 12.73 1.86 3.91
CA THR A 100 11.64 2.75 4.36
C THR A 100 10.80 3.21 3.17
N PRO A 101 9.50 3.50 3.36
CA PRO A 101 8.67 4.04 2.29
C PRO A 101 9.24 5.36 1.72
N GLN A 102 9.87 6.20 2.54
CA GLN A 102 10.52 7.43 2.09
C GLN A 102 11.68 7.16 1.13
N GLU A 103 12.53 6.16 1.40
CA GLU A 103 13.62 5.77 0.49
C GLU A 103 13.10 5.28 -0.86
N THR A 104 12.01 4.50 -0.88
CA THR A 104 11.41 4.02 -2.14
C THR A 104 10.82 5.15 -2.96
N ILE A 105 10.16 6.11 -2.31
CA ILE A 105 9.63 7.32 -2.95
C ILE A 105 10.80 8.14 -3.51
N GLN A 106 11.87 8.33 -2.75
CA GLN A 106 13.03 9.07 -3.22
C GLN A 106 13.74 8.38 -4.39
N TRP A 107 13.95 7.06 -4.31
CA TRP A 107 14.55 6.29 -5.40
C TRP A 107 13.73 6.40 -6.67
N SER A 108 12.41 6.21 -6.57
CA SER A 108 11.53 6.23 -7.74
C SER A 108 11.47 7.61 -8.41
N LYS A 109 11.48 8.69 -7.63
CA LYS A 109 11.62 10.07 -8.14
C LYS A 109 12.88 10.30 -8.94
N GLU A 110 14.00 9.72 -8.50
CA GLU A 110 15.32 9.92 -9.11
C GLU A 110 15.51 9.09 -10.37
N HIS A 111 14.85 7.94 -10.46
CA HIS A 111 15.16 6.91 -11.46
C HIS A 111 14.04 6.66 -12.47
N LEU A 112 12.81 7.07 -12.18
CA LEU A 112 11.63 6.72 -12.98
C LEU A 112 10.91 7.96 -13.52
N LYS A 113 10.01 7.73 -14.48
CA LYS A 113 9.23 8.78 -15.16
C LYS A 113 7.75 8.65 -14.80
N SER A 114 7.09 9.78 -14.60
CA SER A 114 5.63 9.82 -14.48
C SER A 114 4.96 9.50 -15.82
N HIS A 115 3.74 8.96 -15.77
CA HIS A 115 3.06 8.39 -16.94
C HIS A 115 2.05 9.32 -17.61
N PHE A 116 1.27 10.08 -16.84
CA PHE A 116 0.21 10.99 -17.35
C PHE A 116 -0.22 11.99 -16.28
N PRO A 117 -0.90 13.11 -16.61
CA PRO A 117 -1.41 14.04 -15.60
C PRO A 117 -2.47 13.40 -14.69
N PRO A 118 -2.57 13.78 -13.40
CA PRO A 118 -3.50 13.15 -12.45
C PRO A 118 -4.96 13.12 -12.95
N GLY A 119 -5.60 11.96 -12.85
CA GLY A 119 -6.96 11.69 -13.30
C GLY A 119 -7.13 11.51 -14.82
N LYS A 120 -6.03 11.43 -15.59
CA LYS A 120 -6.08 11.31 -17.07
C LYS A 120 -5.72 9.94 -17.61
N GLY A 121 -5.44 8.96 -16.75
CA GLY A 121 -5.11 7.61 -17.13
C GLY A 121 -5.12 6.67 -15.94
N PHE A 122 -4.65 5.44 -16.15
CA PHE A 122 -4.47 4.43 -15.12
C PHE A 122 -3.04 3.88 -15.20
N HIS A 123 -2.34 3.82 -14.08
CA HIS A 123 -1.06 3.12 -13.92
C HIS A 123 -0.95 2.62 -12.48
N TYR A 124 -0.93 1.30 -12.32
CA TYR A 124 -0.86 0.67 -11.01
C TYR A 124 0.43 1.05 -10.31
N SER A 125 0.35 1.63 -9.11
CA SER A 125 1.51 2.22 -8.43
C SER A 125 1.48 1.97 -6.92
N ASP A 126 2.40 1.13 -6.45
CA ASP A 126 2.75 0.93 -5.05
C ASP A 126 3.36 2.19 -4.43
N THR A 127 4.02 3.05 -5.22
CA THR A 127 4.46 4.38 -4.75
C THR A 127 3.28 5.17 -4.18
N GLY A 128 2.12 5.12 -4.84
CA GLY A 128 0.91 5.79 -4.35
C GLY A 128 0.45 5.24 -3.00
N TYR A 129 0.53 3.92 -2.80
CA TYR A 129 0.15 3.29 -1.53
C TYR A 129 1.16 3.56 -0.41
N HIS A 130 2.45 3.73 -0.71
CA HIS A 130 3.42 4.20 0.28
C HIS A 130 3.11 5.60 0.77
N ILE A 131 2.72 6.50 -0.14
CA ILE A 131 2.28 7.85 0.23
C ILE A 131 1.02 7.79 1.08
N LEU A 132 0.04 6.93 0.75
CA LEU A 132 -1.16 6.73 1.59
C LEU A 132 -0.83 6.23 3.00
N GLY A 133 0.07 5.25 3.12
CA GLY A 133 0.55 4.76 4.42
C GLY A 133 1.18 5.90 5.25
N LEU A 134 2.03 6.71 4.62
CA LEU A 134 2.62 7.88 5.29
C LEU A 134 1.58 8.95 5.65
N ILE A 135 0.58 9.22 4.80
CA ILE A 135 -0.52 10.13 5.11
C ILE A 135 -1.29 9.65 6.35
N ILE A 136 -1.56 8.35 6.45
CA ILE A 136 -2.19 7.74 7.63
C ILE A 136 -1.32 7.98 8.87
N GLU A 137 -0.01 7.82 8.77
CA GLU A 137 0.89 8.10 9.89
C GLU A 137 0.83 9.56 10.34
N GLN A 138 0.80 10.50 9.40
CA GLN A 138 0.70 11.94 9.71
C GLN A 138 -0.63 12.29 10.39
N ILE A 139 -1.74 11.79 9.85
CA ILE A 139 -3.08 12.09 10.37
C ILE A 139 -3.30 11.47 11.75
N THR A 140 -2.81 10.24 11.95
CA THR A 140 -3.04 9.50 13.21
C THR A 140 -1.97 9.76 14.25
N SER A 141 -0.83 10.35 13.86
CA SER A 141 0.37 10.46 14.70
C SER A 141 0.85 9.11 15.25
N THR A 142 0.63 8.03 14.51
CA THR A 142 1.07 6.67 14.87
C THR A 142 1.67 5.96 13.66
N PRO A 143 2.64 5.04 13.83
CA PRO A 143 3.14 4.23 12.72
C PRO A 143 2.03 3.44 12.03
N PHE A 144 2.17 3.19 10.72
CA PHE A 144 1.11 2.57 9.92
C PHE A 144 0.70 1.18 10.43
N HIS A 145 1.64 0.38 10.96
CA HIS A 145 1.32 -0.91 11.56
C HIS A 145 0.46 -0.80 12.83
N GLU A 146 0.66 0.24 13.64
CA GLU A 146 -0.19 0.51 14.81
C GLU A 146 -1.56 1.03 14.38
N ALA A 147 -1.64 1.84 13.33
CA ALA A 147 -2.92 2.24 12.76
C ALA A 147 -3.71 1.03 12.22
N LEU A 148 -3.08 0.12 11.47
CA LEU A 148 -3.69 -1.15 11.04
C LEU A 148 -4.19 -1.95 12.24
N ARG A 149 -3.37 -2.08 13.29
CA ARG A 149 -3.73 -2.80 14.50
C ARG A 149 -4.94 -2.17 15.21
N HIS A 150 -4.91 -0.85 15.40
CA HIS A 150 -5.93 -0.12 16.15
C HIS A 150 -7.27 -0.07 15.42
N TYR A 151 -7.27 0.25 14.13
CA TYR A 151 -8.49 0.50 13.37
C TYR A 151 -9.06 -0.74 12.69
N ILE A 152 -8.24 -1.78 12.43
CA ILE A 152 -8.68 -2.98 11.70
C ILE A 152 -8.45 -4.26 12.51
N PHE A 153 -7.20 -4.60 12.85
CA PHE A 153 -6.92 -5.95 13.34
C PHE A 153 -7.54 -6.22 14.72
N HIS A 154 -7.44 -5.28 15.65
CA HIS A 154 -8.01 -5.43 16.99
C HIS A 154 -9.54 -5.45 16.99
N PRO A 155 -10.26 -4.48 16.35
CA PRO A 155 -11.72 -4.52 16.27
C PRO A 155 -12.28 -5.79 15.63
N LEU A 156 -11.59 -6.34 14.62
CA LEU A 156 -12.02 -7.53 13.90
C LEU A 156 -11.46 -8.85 14.45
N GLN A 157 -10.71 -8.80 15.56
CA GLN A 157 -10.08 -9.99 16.17
C GLN A 157 -9.20 -10.79 15.17
N MET A 158 -8.47 -10.05 14.33
CA MET A 158 -7.50 -10.60 13.39
C MET A 158 -6.15 -10.85 14.10
N ASN A 159 -6.16 -11.80 15.02
CA ASN A 159 -5.07 -11.98 15.99
C ASN A 159 -3.74 -12.42 15.36
N HIS A 160 -3.76 -13.00 14.17
CA HIS A 160 -2.58 -13.53 13.48
C HIS A 160 -2.08 -12.61 12.37
N SER A 161 -2.71 -11.46 12.20
CA SER A 161 -2.37 -10.50 11.14
C SER A 161 -1.43 -9.42 11.64
N TYR A 162 -0.46 -9.04 10.80
CA TYR A 162 0.56 -8.04 11.12
C TYR A 162 1.21 -7.47 9.86
N LEU A 163 1.97 -6.38 10.01
CA LEU A 163 2.79 -5.82 8.93
C LEU A 163 4.21 -6.40 9.00
N ALA A 164 4.61 -7.15 7.97
CA ALA A 164 5.90 -7.83 7.91
C ALA A 164 7.07 -6.85 8.08
N HIS A 165 8.08 -7.23 8.87
CA HIS A 165 9.26 -6.43 9.21
C HIS A 165 9.02 -5.18 10.07
N TYR A 166 7.77 -4.77 10.30
CA TYR A 166 7.42 -3.60 11.12
C TYR A 166 6.78 -3.96 12.46
N SER A 167 6.10 -5.11 12.55
CA SER A 167 5.33 -5.51 13.73
C SER A 167 5.21 -7.02 13.84
N GLU A 168 4.74 -7.49 14.99
CA GLU A 168 4.38 -8.88 15.24
C GLU A 168 2.85 -9.03 15.33
N SER A 169 2.36 -10.26 15.17
CA SER A 169 0.94 -10.61 15.42
C SER A 169 0.57 -10.43 16.90
N MET A 170 -0.73 -10.21 17.18
CA MET A 170 -1.23 -10.13 18.56
C MET A 170 -1.20 -11.49 19.27
N ALA A 171 -1.35 -12.58 18.51
CA ALA A 171 -1.18 -13.95 18.96
C ALA A 171 -0.30 -14.72 17.98
N LYS A 172 0.61 -15.54 18.53
CA LYS A 172 1.45 -16.42 17.72
C LYS A 172 0.59 -17.49 17.05
N SER A 173 0.84 -17.71 15.76
CA SER A 173 0.31 -18.86 15.03
C SER A 173 1.06 -20.15 15.40
N ASP A 174 0.34 -21.26 15.48
CA ASP A 174 0.91 -22.60 15.64
C ASP A 174 1.66 -23.08 14.38
N TYR A 175 1.45 -22.41 13.26
CA TYR A 175 2.11 -22.66 11.97
C TYR A 175 3.10 -21.55 11.62
N PRO A 176 4.27 -21.89 11.02
CA PRO A 176 5.18 -20.89 10.49
C PRO A 176 4.55 -20.17 9.29
N VAL A 177 4.98 -18.94 9.03
CA VAL A 177 4.63 -18.21 7.82
C VAL A 177 4.96 -19.06 6.59
N ALA A 178 4.06 -19.14 5.62
CA ALA A 178 4.28 -19.84 4.38
C ALA A 178 5.47 -19.24 3.62
N ASP A 179 6.31 -20.11 3.06
CA ASP A 179 7.47 -19.67 2.29
C ASP A 179 7.04 -18.88 1.04
N LEU A 180 7.69 -17.74 0.82
CA LEU A 180 7.59 -16.93 -0.38
C LEU A 180 8.77 -17.23 -1.31
N TYR A 181 8.47 -17.55 -2.57
CA TYR A 181 9.46 -17.83 -3.59
C TYR A 181 9.35 -16.86 -4.76
N SER A 182 10.50 -16.39 -5.25
CA SER A 182 10.62 -15.75 -6.56
C SER A 182 11.41 -16.68 -7.48
N GLY A 183 10.73 -17.26 -8.47
CA GLY A 183 11.26 -18.39 -9.22
C GLY A 183 11.64 -19.54 -8.28
N ASN A 184 12.94 -19.90 -8.26
CA ASN A 184 13.47 -20.96 -7.39
C ASN A 184 14.11 -20.43 -6.10
N THR A 185 14.10 -19.12 -5.87
CA THR A 185 14.74 -18.50 -4.70
C THR A 185 13.72 -18.30 -3.60
N ASN A 186 13.94 -18.92 -2.43
CA ASN A 186 13.16 -18.63 -1.23
C ASN A 186 13.57 -17.25 -0.69
N VAL A 187 12.63 -16.31 -0.69
CA VAL A 187 12.83 -14.92 -0.27
C VAL A 187 12.13 -14.60 1.04
N THR A 188 11.51 -15.58 1.72
CA THR A 188 10.73 -15.40 2.96
C THR A 188 11.47 -14.62 4.04
N GLN A 189 12.79 -14.78 4.12
CA GLN A 189 13.65 -14.16 5.12
C GLN A 189 14.33 -12.87 4.63
N TYR A 190 14.04 -12.42 3.41
CA TYR A 190 14.65 -11.20 2.87
C TYR A 190 14.06 -10.02 3.63
N ARG A 191 14.92 -9.31 4.37
CA ARG A 191 14.56 -8.05 5.03
C ARG A 191 14.22 -6.97 4.01
N SER A 192 14.72 -7.10 2.77
CA SER A 192 14.41 -6.18 1.68
C SER A 192 12.93 -6.19 1.27
N LEU A 193 12.15 -7.20 1.67
CA LEU A 193 10.68 -7.22 1.51
C LEU A 193 9.95 -6.24 2.45
N SER A 194 10.65 -5.57 3.37
CA SER A 194 10.13 -4.39 4.08
C SER A 194 9.65 -3.28 3.15
N ILE A 195 10.08 -3.32 1.89
CA ILE A 195 9.64 -2.44 0.82
C ILE A 195 8.14 -2.53 0.54
N ASP A 196 7.46 -3.65 0.83
CA ASP A 196 6.04 -3.79 0.46
C ASP A 196 5.10 -2.91 1.30
N TYR A 197 5.48 -2.60 2.55
CA TYR A 197 4.81 -1.65 3.46
C TYR A 197 3.26 -1.59 3.28
N ALA A 198 2.69 -0.43 2.98
CA ALA A 198 1.26 -0.20 2.78
C ALA A 198 0.73 -0.67 1.41
N GLY A 199 1.61 -1.03 0.48
CA GLY A 199 1.29 -1.57 -0.84
C GLY A 199 1.01 -3.08 -0.83
N GLY A 200 1.59 -3.83 0.11
CA GLY A 200 1.36 -5.28 0.18
C GLY A 200 2.00 -6.02 1.36
N GLY A 201 2.59 -5.31 2.33
CA GLY A 201 3.42 -5.92 3.38
C GLY A 201 2.66 -6.66 4.48
N ILE A 202 1.33 -6.82 4.35
CA ILE A 202 0.52 -7.50 5.36
C ILE A 202 0.72 -9.02 5.26
N VAL A 203 0.93 -9.65 6.41
CA VAL A 203 0.83 -11.10 6.58
C VAL A 203 -0.46 -11.40 7.34
N ALA A 204 -1.22 -12.36 6.86
CA ALA A 204 -2.46 -12.78 7.49
C ALA A 204 -2.74 -14.26 7.27
N THR A 205 -3.68 -14.82 8.03
CA THR A 205 -4.24 -16.15 7.79
C THR A 205 -5.50 -16.02 6.93
N SER A 206 -5.94 -17.13 6.32
CA SER A 206 -7.21 -17.12 5.57
C SER A 206 -8.41 -16.86 6.48
N GLU A 207 -8.33 -17.25 7.75
CA GLU A 207 -9.37 -16.95 8.75
C GLU A 207 -9.48 -15.45 9.01
N ASP A 208 -8.36 -14.76 9.24
CA ASP A 208 -8.37 -13.33 9.51
C ASP A 208 -8.81 -12.53 8.27
N LEU A 209 -8.36 -12.91 7.08
CA LEU A 209 -8.87 -12.32 5.83
C LEU A 209 -10.38 -12.51 5.68
N LEU A 210 -10.94 -13.65 6.06
CA LEU A 210 -12.38 -13.88 6.01
C LEU A 210 -13.13 -12.96 6.99
N LYS A 211 -12.57 -12.70 8.19
CA LYS A 211 -13.15 -11.74 9.15
C LYS A 211 -13.17 -10.34 8.54
N PHE A 212 -12.05 -9.89 7.98
CA PHE A 212 -11.95 -8.60 7.28
C PHE A 212 -12.96 -8.47 6.16
N MET A 213 -12.99 -9.44 5.23
CA MET A 213 -13.91 -9.39 4.10
C MET A 213 -15.36 -9.38 4.57
N LYS A 214 -15.76 -10.23 5.52
CA LYS A 214 -17.13 -10.23 6.06
C LYS A 214 -17.52 -8.88 6.66
N ALA A 215 -16.63 -8.28 7.46
CA ALA A 215 -16.89 -6.98 8.07
C ALA A 215 -17.02 -5.88 7.01
N LEU A 216 -16.21 -5.93 5.95
CA LEU A 216 -16.28 -4.98 4.85
C LEU A 216 -17.60 -5.08 4.08
N VAL A 217 -17.97 -6.28 3.59
CA VAL A 217 -19.18 -6.42 2.75
C VAL A 217 -20.49 -6.27 3.54
N LYS A 218 -20.43 -6.38 4.87
CA LYS A 218 -21.59 -6.13 5.75
C LYS A 218 -21.64 -4.70 6.27
N HIS A 219 -20.70 -3.85 5.87
CA HIS A 219 -20.59 -2.45 6.32
C HIS A 219 -20.41 -2.33 7.85
N GLU A 220 -19.70 -3.29 8.47
CA GLU A 220 -19.42 -3.33 9.91
C GLU A 220 -18.16 -2.53 10.28
N ILE A 221 -17.25 -2.29 9.33
CA ILE A 221 -16.01 -1.53 9.54
C ILE A 221 -16.03 -0.12 8.94
N ILE A 222 -16.78 0.06 7.86
CA ILE A 222 -17.08 1.35 7.21
C ILE A 222 -18.55 1.34 6.79
N ARG A 223 -19.17 2.51 6.73
CA ARG A 223 -20.54 2.71 6.28
C ARG A 223 -20.70 2.37 4.80
N GLU A 224 -21.93 2.02 4.44
CA GLU A 224 -22.33 1.75 3.06
C GLU A 224 -21.98 2.91 2.10
N ASP A 225 -22.19 4.16 2.52
CA ASP A 225 -21.88 5.32 1.66
C ASP A 225 -20.38 5.46 1.38
N THR A 226 -19.52 5.11 2.34
CA THR A 226 -18.06 5.06 2.16
C THR A 226 -17.67 3.88 1.29
N PHE A 227 -18.28 2.72 1.51
CA PHE A 227 -18.06 1.53 0.68
C PHE A 227 -18.43 1.77 -0.79
N GLU A 228 -19.54 2.44 -1.07
CA GLU A 228 -19.90 2.84 -2.44
C GLU A 228 -18.93 3.88 -3.04
N LYS A 229 -18.38 4.80 -2.23
CA LYS A 229 -17.35 5.76 -2.70
C LYS A 229 -16.01 5.09 -2.99
N MET A 230 -15.70 3.97 -2.33
CA MET A 230 -14.51 3.18 -2.65
C MET A 230 -14.59 2.56 -4.05
N LYS A 231 -15.81 2.43 -4.61
CA LYS A 231 -16.08 1.94 -5.97
C LYS A 231 -15.83 3.00 -7.05
N ASP A 232 -14.74 3.76 -6.93
CA ASP A 232 -14.34 4.81 -7.88
C ASP A 232 -13.55 4.19 -9.04
N TRP A 233 -14.28 3.44 -9.86
CA TRP A 233 -13.73 2.56 -10.88
C TRP A 233 -12.87 3.29 -11.91
N ALA A 234 -11.63 2.83 -12.07
CA ALA A 234 -10.73 3.22 -13.14
C ALA A 234 -10.39 2.01 -14.02
N LYS A 235 -10.26 2.24 -15.32
CA LYS A 235 -10.03 1.16 -16.29
C LYS A 235 -8.59 0.63 -16.19
N PHE A 236 -8.42 -0.58 -15.65
CA PHE A 236 -7.11 -1.21 -15.49
C PHE A 236 -6.67 -1.94 -16.77
N SER A 237 -7.49 -2.87 -17.26
CA SER A 237 -7.21 -3.62 -18.48
C SER A 237 -8.50 -4.03 -19.19
N ILE A 238 -8.40 -4.78 -20.29
CA ILE A 238 -9.56 -5.18 -21.08
C ILE A 238 -10.47 -6.08 -20.21
N GLY A 239 -11.65 -5.54 -19.87
CA GLY A 239 -12.64 -6.25 -19.07
C GLY A 239 -12.38 -6.27 -17.56
N ILE A 240 -11.40 -5.49 -17.08
CA ILE A 240 -11.07 -5.37 -15.66
C ILE A 240 -10.97 -3.88 -15.29
N ASP A 241 -11.85 -3.46 -14.40
CA ASP A 241 -11.78 -2.17 -13.73
C ASP A 241 -11.19 -2.35 -12.32
N TYR A 242 -10.53 -1.30 -11.83
CA TYR A 242 -9.93 -1.27 -10.50
C TYR A 242 -10.59 -0.18 -9.66
N GLY A 243 -10.79 -0.49 -8.38
CA GLY A 243 -11.32 0.39 -7.36
C GLY A 243 -12.74 0.04 -7.07
#